data_AF-A0A258D0Y7-F1
#
_entry.id   AF-A0A258D0Y7-F1
#
_cell.length_a   1.000
_cell.length_b   1.000
_cell.length_c   1.000
_cell.angle_alpha   90.00
_cell.angle_beta   90.00
_cell.angle_gamma   90.00
#
_symmetry.space_group_name_H-M   'P 1'
#
loop_
_entity.id
_entity.type
_entity.pdbx_description
1 polymer ?
#
loop_
_entity_poly.entity_id
_entity_poly.type
_entity_poly.pdbx_seq_one_letter_code
_entity_poly.pdbx_strand_id
1 'polypeptide(L)'
;MTDRSRSSDVAFTPAVKALQQRKGSRGGYRRMEEKGGWETTVTPELAAFLAERDSVFLATASADGQPYIQHRGGAAGFLRVIDER
;
A
#
# COMPACT_ATOMS: atom_id res chain seq x y z
N MET A 1 -5.67 -13.70 -20.47
CA MET A 1 -5.72 -12.25 -20.78
C MET A 1 -5.35 -11.54 -19.49
N THR A 2 -4.10 -11.14 -19.37
CA THR A 2 -3.48 -10.61 -18.14
C THR A 2 -4.11 -9.27 -17.77
N ASP A 3 -5.10 -9.30 -16.89
CA ASP A 3 -5.61 -8.08 -16.27
C ASP A 3 -4.56 -7.61 -15.26
N ARG A 4 -3.77 -6.61 -15.64
CA ARG A 4 -2.90 -5.93 -14.69
C ARG A 4 -3.82 -5.12 -13.77
N SER A 5 -4.26 -5.72 -12.67
CA SER A 5 -4.90 -5.00 -11.56
C SER A 5 -3.99 -3.82 -11.20
N ARG A 6 -4.52 -2.60 -11.24
CA ARG A 6 -3.73 -1.43 -10.80
C ARG A 6 -3.38 -1.64 -9.33
N SER A 7 -2.24 -1.15 -8.86
CA SER A 7 -1.86 -1.24 -7.44
C SER A 7 -2.96 -0.69 -6.51
N SER A 8 -3.72 0.28 -7.00
CA SER A 8 -4.91 0.83 -6.34
C SER A 8 -6.03 -0.18 -6.09
N ASP A 9 -6.18 -1.21 -6.91
CA ASP A 9 -7.30 -2.16 -6.79
C ASP A 9 -7.16 -3.08 -5.57
N VAL A 10 -5.93 -3.21 -5.03
CA VAL A 10 -5.68 -3.83 -3.73
C VAL A 10 -6.33 -3.02 -2.60
N ALA A 11 -6.21 -1.70 -2.65
CA ALA A 11 -6.72 -0.81 -1.60
C ALA A 11 -8.17 -0.36 -1.82
N PHE A 12 -8.60 -0.22 -3.07
CA PHE A 12 -9.84 0.45 -3.47
C PHE A 12 -10.83 -0.49 -4.15
N THR A 13 -11.47 -1.32 -3.36
CA THR A 13 -12.63 -2.10 -3.79
C THR A 13 -13.76 -1.20 -4.31
N PRO A 14 -14.74 -1.73 -5.06
CA PRO A 14 -15.90 -0.95 -5.49
C PRO A 14 -16.61 -0.21 -4.34
N ALA A 15 -16.73 -0.87 -3.18
CA ALA A 15 -17.31 -0.27 -1.98
C ALA A 15 -16.47 0.92 -1.45
N VAL A 16 -15.14 0.79 -1.45
CA VAL A 16 -14.23 1.89 -1.06
C VAL A 16 -14.32 3.05 -2.06
N LYS A 17 -14.34 2.77 -3.36
CA LYS A 17 -14.50 3.81 -4.41
C LYS A 17 -15.83 4.55 -4.27
N ALA A 18 -16.93 3.85 -3.93
CA ALA A 18 -18.21 4.48 -3.63
C ALA A 18 -18.17 5.36 -2.37
N LEU A 19 -17.45 4.93 -1.33
CA LEU A 19 -17.22 5.74 -0.13
C LEU A 19 -16.38 6.98 -0.44
N GLN A 20 -15.32 6.86 -1.24
CA GLN A 20 -14.51 8.00 -1.70
C GLN A 20 -15.36 9.01 -2.48
N GLN A 21 -16.30 8.54 -3.32
CA GLN A 21 -17.21 9.43 -4.06
C GLN A 21 -18.11 10.19 -3.08
N ARG A 22 -18.73 9.49 -2.14
CA ARG A 22 -19.59 10.09 -1.10
C ARG A 22 -18.85 11.07 -0.21
N LYS A 23 -17.57 10.81 0.09
CA LYS A 23 -16.72 11.67 0.92
C LYS A 23 -15.92 12.72 0.12
N GLY A 24 -16.14 12.81 -1.20
CA GLY A 24 -15.52 13.80 -2.07
C GLY A 24 -14.04 13.56 -2.41
N SER A 25 -13.42 12.48 -1.95
CA SER A 25 -11.99 12.19 -2.21
C SER A 25 -11.72 11.47 -3.53
N ARG A 26 -12.77 10.95 -4.21
CA ARG A 26 -12.61 10.12 -5.42
C ARG A 26 -11.88 10.84 -6.55
N GLY A 27 -12.09 12.14 -6.73
CA GLY A 27 -11.45 12.91 -7.80
C GLY A 27 -9.91 12.92 -7.69
N GLY A 28 -9.38 12.99 -6.46
CA GLY A 28 -7.94 12.92 -6.21
C GLY A 28 -7.37 11.54 -6.54
N TYR A 29 -7.96 10.50 -5.96
CA TYR A 29 -7.50 9.13 -6.16
C TYR A 29 -7.64 8.65 -7.60
N ARG A 30 -8.71 9.04 -8.30
CA ARG A 30 -8.89 8.70 -9.72
C ARG A 30 -7.77 9.25 -10.60
N ARG A 31 -7.35 10.50 -10.37
CA ARG A 31 -6.22 11.09 -11.11
C ARG A 31 -4.90 10.36 -10.86
N MET A 32 -4.68 9.84 -9.65
CA MET A 32 -3.52 9.01 -9.35
C MET A 32 -3.58 7.68 -10.10
N GLU A 33 -4.73 7.01 -10.08
CA GLU A 33 -4.95 5.75 -10.81
C GLU A 33 -4.78 5.91 -12.34
N GLU A 34 -5.31 6.98 -12.92
CA GLU A 34 -5.20 7.29 -14.36
C GLU A 34 -3.74 7.54 -14.79
N LYS A 35 -2.87 7.97 -13.85
CA LYS A 35 -1.43 8.17 -14.08
C LYS A 35 -0.58 6.90 -13.91
N GLY A 36 -1.20 5.74 -13.66
CA GLY A 36 -0.50 4.47 -13.45
C GLY A 36 -0.60 3.93 -12.03
N GLY A 37 -1.26 4.64 -11.12
CA GLY A 37 -1.38 4.25 -9.72
C GLY A 37 -0.11 4.56 -8.92
N TRP A 38 0.14 3.75 -7.89
CA TRP A 38 1.34 3.84 -7.07
C TRP A 38 2.42 2.87 -7.55
N GLU A 39 3.68 3.26 -7.31
CA GLU A 39 4.83 2.43 -7.58
C GLU A 39 4.73 1.08 -6.88
N THR A 40 5.12 0.03 -7.60
CA THR A 40 5.11 -1.37 -7.14
C THR A 40 6.51 -1.97 -7.14
N THR A 41 7.51 -1.12 -7.31
CA THR A 41 8.92 -1.49 -7.30
C THR A 41 9.57 -0.81 -6.10
N VAL A 42 10.39 -1.56 -5.35
CA VAL A 42 11.21 -0.96 -4.29
C VAL A 42 12.40 -0.26 -4.94
N THR A 43 12.30 1.06 -5.09
CA THR A 43 13.38 1.87 -5.68
C THR A 43 14.56 2.00 -4.71
N PRO A 44 15.77 2.38 -5.18
CA PRO A 44 16.91 2.63 -4.30
C PRO A 44 16.61 3.68 -3.21
N GLU A 45 15.84 4.72 -3.54
CA GLU A 45 15.43 5.75 -2.58
C GLU A 45 14.48 5.19 -1.53
N LEU A 46 13.52 4.35 -1.93
CA LEU A 46 12.64 3.67 -0.99
C LEU A 46 13.41 2.68 -0.11
N ALA A 47 14.35 1.92 -0.68
CA ALA A 47 15.19 1.00 0.08
C ALA A 47 16.04 1.73 1.13
N ALA A 48 16.67 2.86 0.76
CA ALA A 48 17.42 3.71 1.69
C ALA A 48 16.52 4.26 2.80
N PHE A 49 15.32 4.73 2.43
CA PHE A 49 14.32 5.14 3.41
C PHE A 49 13.98 3.99 4.37
N LEU A 50 13.66 2.80 3.88
CA LEU A 50 13.27 1.65 4.72
C LEU A 50 14.39 1.22 5.68
N ALA A 51 15.65 1.30 5.26
CA ALA A 51 16.81 0.93 6.08
C ALA A 51 16.95 1.79 7.35
N GLU A 52 16.46 3.02 7.33
CA GLU A 52 16.52 3.93 8.47
C GLU A 52 15.28 3.86 9.38
N ARG A 53 14.28 3.02 9.06
CA ARG A 53 13.09 2.90 9.90
C ARG A 53 13.37 2.00 11.10
N ASP A 54 12.89 2.42 12.25
CA ASP A 54 12.95 1.71 13.53
C ASP A 54 11.58 1.14 13.94
N SER A 55 10.53 1.43 13.16
CA SER A 55 9.16 1.03 13.42
C SER A 55 8.33 0.92 12.14
N VAL A 56 7.39 -0.03 12.13
CA VAL A 56 6.38 -0.21 11.08
C VAL A 56 5.05 -0.66 11.67
N PHE A 57 3.96 -0.35 10.96
CA PHE A 57 2.65 -0.95 11.19
C PHE A 57 2.37 -1.96 10.09
N LEU A 58 2.07 -3.21 10.47
CA LEU A 58 1.63 -4.26 9.56
C LEU A 58 0.13 -4.48 9.75
N ALA A 59 -0.64 -4.19 8.69
CA ALA A 59 -2.06 -4.47 8.63
C ALA A 59 -2.33 -5.77 7.87
N THR A 60 -3.21 -6.59 8.41
CA THR A 60 -3.66 -7.87 7.83
C THR A 60 -5.17 -7.98 7.97
N ALA A 61 -5.76 -8.94 7.27
CA ALA A 61 -7.14 -9.35 7.49
C ALA A 61 -7.18 -10.86 7.79
N SER A 62 -8.08 -11.28 8.67
CA SER A 62 -8.38 -12.70 8.84
C SER A 62 -9.02 -13.28 7.58
N ALA A 63 -9.17 -14.61 7.51
CA ALA A 63 -9.91 -15.27 6.43
C ALA A 63 -11.35 -14.74 6.28
N ASP A 64 -11.97 -14.30 7.39
CA ASP A 64 -13.32 -13.71 7.43
C ASP A 64 -13.31 -12.18 7.18
N GLY A 65 -12.16 -11.60 6.81
CA GLY A 65 -12.03 -10.18 6.49
C GLY A 65 -11.96 -9.25 7.71
N GLN A 66 -11.76 -9.76 8.92
CA GLN A 66 -11.62 -8.91 10.11
C GLN A 66 -10.25 -8.24 10.13
N PRO A 67 -10.17 -6.91 10.25
CA PRO A 67 -8.90 -6.19 10.19
C PRO A 67 -8.08 -6.38 11.47
N TYR A 68 -6.76 -6.48 11.32
CA TYR A 68 -5.83 -6.54 12.42
C TYR A 68 -4.55 -5.76 12.10
N ILE A 69 -4.09 -4.92 13.05
CA ILE A 69 -2.88 -4.09 12.90
C ILE A 69 -1.92 -4.37 14.04
N GLN A 70 -0.65 -4.60 13.69
CA GLN A 70 0.43 -4.77 14.64
C GLN A 70 1.52 -3.72 14.43
N HIS A 71 2.00 -3.17 15.52
CA HIS A 71 3.25 -2.41 15.54
C HIS A 71 4.43 -3.37 15.66
N ARG A 72 5.47 -3.15 14.86
CA ARG A 72 6.78 -3.84 14.95
C ARG A 72 7.86 -2.78 15.01
N GLY A 73 8.76 -2.90 15.99
CA GLY A 73 9.90 -1.99 16.14
C GLY A 73 11.21 -2.73 16.40
N GLY A 74 12.31 -2.07 16.07
CA GLY A 74 13.68 -2.55 16.21
C GLY A 74 14.69 -1.43 15.93
N ALA A 75 15.98 -1.71 16.05
CA ALA A 75 17.01 -0.74 15.64
C ALA A 75 16.94 -0.50 14.12
N ALA A 76 17.46 0.65 13.64
CA ALA A 76 17.59 0.91 12.21
C ALA A 76 18.29 -0.28 11.50
N GLY A 77 17.75 -0.67 10.34
CA GLY A 77 18.15 -1.88 9.61
C GLY A 77 17.40 -3.16 10.01
N PHE A 78 16.46 -3.12 10.98
CA PHE A 78 15.65 -4.30 11.31
C PHE A 78 14.74 -4.73 10.14
N LEU A 79 14.23 -3.76 9.38
CA LEU A 79 13.46 -3.99 8.17
C LEU A 79 14.43 -4.15 6.99
N ARG A 80 14.34 -5.28 6.30
CA ARG A 80 15.26 -5.65 5.22
C ARG A 80 14.50 -5.80 3.90
N VAL A 81 15.00 -5.12 2.87
CA VAL A 81 14.56 -5.32 1.48
C VAL A 81 15.18 -6.63 0.99
N ILE A 82 14.36 -7.53 0.43
CA ILE A 82 14.79 -8.84 -0.08
C ILE A 82 15.05 -8.78 -1.58
N ASP A 83 14.16 -8.10 -2.31
CA ASP A 83 14.28 -7.80 -3.74
C ASP A 83 13.44 -6.55 -4.08
N GLU A 84 13.26 -6.27 -5.36
CA GLU A 84 12.53 -5.11 -5.84
C GLU A 84 11.00 -5.31 -5.92
N ARG A 85 10.45 -6.52 -5.62
CA ARG A 85 9.05 -6.92 -5.86
C ARG A 85 8.31 -7.51 -4.65
#